data_AF-A0A937F2P8-F1
#
_entry.id   AF-A0A937F2P8-F1
#
_cell.length_a   1.000
_cell.length_b   1.000
_cell.length_c   1.000
_cell.angle_alpha   90.00
_cell.angle_beta   90.00
_cell.angle_gamma   90.00
#
_symmetry.space_group_name_H-M   'P 1'
#
loop_
_entity.id
_entity.type
_entity.pdbx_description
1 polymer ?
#
loop_
_entity_poly.entity_id
_entity_poly.type
_entity_poly.pdbx_seq_one_letter_code
_entity_poly.pdbx_strand_id
1 'polypeptide(L)'
;MYDRDEENNVNPQELPIYLKGKEIYHLTEQITDLIPENELMLYTYREYMLEDACQLTAKVAGAEAADLYDLRMENAVLIRKAARDLIAHCGALESMGFSQKVYLKLIREAIEEYRLLFIDWVNTFDQRNYIKDQWRLFNPPGVDIDETDSKND
;
A
#
# COMPACT_ATOMS: atom_id res chain seq x y z
N MET A 1 -28.33 -13.04 -23.75
CA MET A 1 -27.03 -12.47 -24.12
C MET A 1 -26.95 -11.18 -23.35
N TYR A 2 -26.25 -11.19 -22.22
CA TYR A 2 -25.93 -9.94 -21.53
C TYR A 2 -24.62 -9.46 -22.14
N ASP A 3 -24.68 -8.32 -22.81
CA ASP A 3 -23.51 -7.57 -23.20
C ASP A 3 -22.71 -7.34 -21.93
N ARG A 4 -21.61 -8.06 -21.84
CA ARG A 4 -20.61 -7.89 -20.80
C ARG A 4 -19.96 -6.57 -21.16
N ASP A 5 -20.46 -5.48 -20.57
CA ASP A 5 -19.85 -4.17 -20.66
C ASP A 5 -18.34 -4.36 -20.57
N GLU A 6 -17.61 -3.80 -21.54
CA GLU A 6 -16.16 -3.89 -21.61
C GLU A 6 -15.61 -3.45 -20.26
N GLU A 7 -15.26 -4.43 -19.43
CA GLU A 7 -14.57 -4.24 -18.15
C GLU A 7 -13.33 -3.43 -18.50
N ASN A 8 -13.33 -2.14 -18.17
CA ASN A 8 -12.15 -1.30 -18.24
C ASN A 8 -11.16 -1.90 -17.24
N ASN A 9 -10.43 -2.91 -17.68
CA ASN A 9 -9.48 -3.64 -16.87
C ASN A 9 -8.29 -2.72 -16.68
N VAL A 10 -8.35 -1.91 -15.61
CA VAL A 10 -7.29 -0.96 -15.27
C VAL A 10 -6.02 -1.77 -15.07
N ASN A 11 -5.03 -1.58 -15.94
CA ASN A 11 -3.73 -2.19 -15.76
C ASN A 11 -3.03 -1.50 -14.57
N PRO A 12 -2.85 -2.18 -13.43
CA PRO A 12 -2.30 -1.53 -12.24
C PRO A 12 -0.88 -1.03 -12.50
N GLN A 13 -0.16 -1.67 -13.43
CA GLN A 13 1.23 -1.33 -13.76
C GLN A 13 1.39 0.01 -14.46
N GLU A 14 0.30 0.57 -14.97
CA GLU A 14 0.27 1.88 -15.63
C GLU A 14 -0.15 3.00 -14.66
N LEU A 15 -0.62 2.65 -13.46
CA LEU A 15 -1.04 3.64 -12.48
C LEU A 15 0.17 4.41 -11.92
N PRO A 16 0.07 5.75 -11.80
CA PRO A 16 1.15 6.56 -11.23
C PRO A 16 1.60 6.09 -9.84
N ILE A 17 0.66 5.72 -8.98
CA ILE A 17 0.96 5.21 -7.64
C ILE A 17 1.77 3.90 -7.68
N TYR A 18 1.43 2.99 -8.60
CA TYR A 18 2.16 1.72 -8.76
C TYR A 18 3.58 1.97 -9.25
N LEU A 19 3.76 2.83 -10.25
CA LEU A 19 5.07 3.21 -10.77
C LEU A 19 5.93 3.87 -9.68
N LYS A 20 5.33 4.74 -8.86
CA LYS A 20 6.04 5.36 -7.73
C LYS A 20 6.41 4.34 -6.65
N GLY A 21 5.56 3.35 -6.38
CA GLY A 21 5.89 2.24 -5.50
C GLY A 21 7.09 1.42 -6.01
N LYS A 22 7.17 1.17 -7.33
CA LYS A 22 8.34 0.48 -7.93
C LYS A 22 9.62 1.30 -7.78
N GLU A 23 9.53 2.61 -7.99
CA GLU A 23 10.66 3.52 -7.77
C GLU A 23 11.16 3.43 -6.32
N ILE A 24 10.24 3.47 -5.34
CA ILE A 24 10.58 3.33 -3.91
C ILE A 24 11.26 2.00 -3.63
N TYR A 25 10.79 0.90 -4.23
CA TYR A 25 11.41 -0.42 -4.07
C TYR A 25 12.86 -0.42 -4.56
N HIS A 26 13.11 0.06 -5.79
CA HIS A 26 14.46 0.08 -6.36
C HIS A 26 15.39 1.03 -5.59
N LEU A 27 14.85 2.17 -5.14
CA LEU A 27 15.60 3.10 -4.31
C LEU A 27 15.97 2.47 -2.96
N THR A 28 15.03 1.77 -2.34
CA THR A 28 15.25 1.05 -1.07
C THR A 28 16.32 -0.03 -1.24
N GLU A 29 16.21 -0.85 -2.29
CA GLU A 29 17.20 -1.87 -2.63
C GLU A 29 18.61 -1.28 -2.73
N GLN A 30 18.80 -0.28 -3.59
CA GLN A 30 20.11 0.38 -3.79
C GLN A 30 20.71 0.95 -2.50
N ILE A 31 19.88 1.52 -1.62
CA ILE A 31 20.35 2.10 -0.36
C ILE A 31 20.70 1.02 0.65
N THR A 32 19.87 -0.01 0.77
CA THR A 32 20.08 -1.10 1.71
C THR A 32 21.24 -2.01 1.31
N ASP A 33 21.61 -2.07 0.03
CA ASP A 33 22.81 -2.76 -0.45
C ASP A 33 24.12 -2.11 0.02
N LEU A 34 24.06 -0.88 0.57
CA LEU A 34 25.20 -0.24 1.21
C LEU A 34 25.45 -0.77 2.63
N ILE A 35 24.55 -1.59 3.18
CA ILE A 35 24.69 -2.21 4.50
C ILE A 35 25.66 -3.40 4.39
N PRO A 36 26.75 -3.44 5.16
CA PRO A 36 27.67 -4.57 5.15
C PRO A 36 26.99 -5.87 5.65
N GLU A 37 27.17 -6.99 4.93
CA GLU A 37 26.58 -8.29 5.29
C GLU A 37 26.99 -8.81 6.68
N ASN A 38 28.17 -8.40 7.17
CA ASN A 38 28.66 -8.78 8.50
C ASN A 38 27.98 -8.00 9.64
N GLU A 39 27.22 -6.95 9.33
CA GLU A 39 26.41 -6.21 10.30
C GLU A 39 24.99 -6.80 10.40
N LEU A 40 24.89 -8.02 10.94
CA LEU A 40 23.66 -8.85 10.97
C LEU A 40 22.39 -8.10 11.41
N MET A 41 22.53 -7.21 12.41
CA MET A 41 21.41 -6.39 12.89
C MET A 41 20.91 -5.41 11.83
N LEU A 42 21.80 -4.69 11.14
CA LEU A 42 21.41 -3.79 10.05
C LEU A 42 20.92 -4.57 8.83
N TYR A 43 21.56 -5.71 8.54
CA TYR A 43 21.18 -6.58 7.43
C TYR A 43 19.75 -7.12 7.60
N THR A 44 19.29 -7.35 8.83
CA THR A 44 17.88 -7.74 9.08
C THR A 44 16.90 -6.62 8.69
N TYR A 45 17.28 -5.35 8.87
CA TYR A 45 16.44 -4.21 8.46
C TYR A 45 16.37 -4.04 6.94
N ARG A 46 17.37 -4.49 6.19
CA ARG A 46 17.29 -4.55 4.72
C ARG A 46 16.06 -5.34 4.29
N GLU A 47 15.88 -6.54 4.83
CA GLU A 47 14.77 -7.41 4.46
C GLU A 47 13.42 -6.80 4.83
N TYR A 48 13.30 -6.19 6.02
CA TYR A 48 12.06 -5.50 6.42
C TYR A 48 11.74 -4.30 5.52
N MET A 49 12.73 -3.50 5.17
CA MET A 49 12.54 -2.35 4.29
C MET A 49 12.14 -2.78 2.88
N LEU A 50 12.73 -3.84 2.34
CA LEU A 50 12.36 -4.40 1.04
C LEU A 50 10.96 -4.99 1.05
N GLU A 51 10.57 -5.67 2.13
CA GLU A 51 9.20 -6.17 2.31
C GLU A 51 8.20 -5.01 2.30
N ASP A 52 8.43 -3.98 3.12
CA ASP A 52 7.55 -2.80 3.19
C ASP A 52 7.43 -2.09 1.83
N ALA A 53 8.57 -1.87 1.14
CA ALA A 53 8.57 -1.23 -0.16
C ALA A 53 7.83 -2.07 -1.22
N CYS A 54 7.96 -3.40 -1.16
CA CYS A 54 7.26 -4.32 -2.06
C CYS A 54 5.73 -4.21 -1.89
N GLN A 55 5.24 -4.12 -0.64
CA GLN A 55 3.81 -4.00 -0.35
C GLN A 55 3.16 -2.78 -1.03
N LEU A 56 3.89 -1.69 -1.24
CA LEU A 56 3.36 -0.48 -1.91
C LEU A 56 2.85 -0.79 -3.31
N THR A 57 3.48 -1.70 -4.05
CA THR A 57 3.06 -2.07 -5.41
C THR A 57 2.12 -3.27 -5.41
N ALA A 58 2.43 -4.29 -4.60
CA ALA A 58 1.66 -5.52 -4.55
C ALA A 58 0.20 -5.27 -4.14
N LYS A 59 -0.01 -4.34 -3.20
CA LYS A 59 -1.35 -4.00 -2.71
C LYS A 59 -2.13 -3.06 -3.62
N VAL A 60 -1.46 -2.24 -4.43
CA VAL A 60 -2.14 -1.53 -5.53
C VAL A 60 -2.68 -2.53 -6.54
N ALA A 61 -1.85 -3.49 -6.97
CA ALA A 61 -2.30 -4.54 -7.88
C ALA A 61 -3.44 -5.39 -7.29
N GLY A 62 -3.35 -5.74 -6.00
CA GLY A 62 -4.42 -6.46 -5.30
C GLY A 62 -5.73 -5.69 -5.20
N ALA A 63 -5.66 -4.37 -4.98
CA ALA A 63 -6.83 -3.51 -4.96
C ALA A 63 -7.45 -3.36 -6.36
N GLU A 64 -6.67 -3.15 -7.41
CA GLU A 64 -7.22 -3.00 -8.77
C GLU A 64 -7.76 -4.32 -9.35
N ALA A 65 -7.29 -5.47 -8.87
CA ALA A 65 -7.88 -6.76 -9.19
C ALA A 65 -9.21 -7.02 -8.46
N ALA A 66 -9.57 -6.18 -7.49
CA ALA A 66 -10.80 -6.27 -6.71
C ALA A 66 -11.73 -5.09 -7.03
N ASP A 67 -12.95 -5.35 -7.49
CA ASP A 67 -13.92 -4.28 -7.79
C ASP A 67 -14.65 -3.74 -6.55
N LEU A 68 -14.52 -4.41 -5.41
CA LEU A 68 -15.24 -4.10 -4.18
C LEU A 68 -14.49 -3.09 -3.29
N TYR A 69 -15.19 -2.04 -2.89
CA TYR A 69 -14.73 -0.95 -2.01
C TYR A 69 -14.08 -1.45 -0.73
N ASP A 70 -14.68 -2.40 -0.02
CA ASP A 70 -14.16 -2.94 1.23
C ASP A 70 -12.79 -3.62 1.03
N LEU A 71 -12.63 -4.41 -0.03
CA LEU A 71 -11.38 -5.05 -0.38
C LEU A 71 -10.31 -4.05 -0.85
N ARG A 72 -10.71 -3.03 -1.64
CA ARG A 72 -9.81 -1.95 -2.06
C ARG A 72 -9.32 -1.15 -0.84
N MET A 73 -10.21 -0.85 0.10
CA MET A 73 -9.87 -0.15 1.34
C MET A 73 -8.97 -0.98 2.26
N GLU A 74 -9.17 -2.29 2.36
CA GLU A 74 -8.27 -3.18 3.10
C GLU A 74 -6.84 -3.12 2.54
N ASN A 75 -6.69 -3.22 1.22
CA ASN A 75 -5.40 -3.06 0.56
C ASN A 75 -4.79 -1.67 0.79
N ALA A 76 -5.60 -0.61 0.74
CA ALA A 76 -5.16 0.75 1.03
C ALA A 76 -4.64 0.91 2.48
N VAL A 77 -5.22 0.21 3.45
CA VAL A 77 -4.72 0.16 4.82
C VAL A 77 -3.34 -0.51 4.88
N LEU A 78 -3.14 -1.63 4.18
CA LEU A 78 -1.86 -2.33 4.14
C LEU A 78 -0.76 -1.49 3.49
N ILE A 79 -1.07 -0.77 2.40
CA ILE A 79 -0.16 0.21 1.78
C ILE A 79 0.27 1.27 2.81
N ARG A 80 -0.71 1.87 3.50
CA ARG A 80 -0.43 2.93 4.50
C ARG A 80 0.41 2.41 5.67
N LYS A 81 0.17 1.17 6.11
CA LYS A 81 1.00 0.51 7.13
C LYS A 81 2.44 0.37 6.63
N ALA A 82 2.63 -0.26 5.47
CA ALA A 82 3.96 -0.48 4.90
C ALA A 82 4.75 0.82 4.68
N ALA A 83 4.11 1.88 4.18
CA ALA A 83 4.76 3.18 4.03
C ALA A 83 5.24 3.77 5.38
N ARG A 84 4.46 3.59 6.45
CA ARG A 84 4.83 4.04 7.81
C ARG A 84 5.95 3.20 8.40
N ASP A 85 5.90 1.89 8.20
CA ASP A 85 6.92 0.96 8.65
C ASP A 85 8.25 1.24 7.94
N LEU A 86 8.24 1.49 6.63
CA LEU A 86 9.44 1.88 5.87
C LEU A 86 10.08 3.18 6.41
N ILE A 87 9.27 4.19 6.74
CA ILE A 87 9.74 5.42 7.39
C ILE A 87 10.34 5.13 8.77
N ALA A 88 9.73 4.24 9.55
CA ALA A 88 10.20 3.86 10.88
C ALA A 88 11.53 3.08 10.78
N HIS A 89 11.66 2.14 9.85
CA HIS A 89 12.88 1.41 9.58
C HIS A 89 14.03 2.32 9.13
N CYS A 90 13.76 3.35 8.32
CA CYS A 90 14.75 4.39 8.04
C CYS A 90 15.25 5.07 9.33
N GLY A 91 14.34 5.39 10.27
CA GLY A 91 14.70 6.02 11.55
C GLY A 91 15.50 5.08 12.47
N ALA A 92 15.19 3.79 12.43
CA ALA A 92 15.92 2.77 13.16
C ALA A 92 17.36 2.60 12.63
N LEU A 93 17.56 2.53 11.31
CA LEU A 93 18.89 2.50 10.70
C LEU A 93 19.73 3.74 11.08
N GLU A 94 19.13 4.94 11.05
CA GLU A 94 19.81 6.17 11.48
C GLU A 94 20.25 6.11 12.95
N SER A 95 19.40 5.56 13.81
CA SER A 95 19.62 5.43 15.26
C SER A 95 20.67 4.38 15.60
N MET A 96 20.78 3.32 14.79
CA MET A 96 21.80 2.28 14.94
C MET A 96 23.16 2.66 14.33
N GLY A 97 23.27 3.84 13.69
CA GLY A 97 24.54 4.37 13.22
C GLY A 97 24.85 4.13 11.74
N PHE A 98 23.84 3.79 10.91
CA PHE A 98 24.03 3.72 9.47
C PHE A 98 24.64 5.02 8.93
N SER A 99 25.76 4.90 8.21
CA SER A 99 26.61 6.02 7.83
C SER A 99 26.01 6.87 6.70
N GLN A 100 25.15 6.28 5.89
CA GLN A 100 24.65 6.82 4.63
C GLN A 100 23.28 7.52 4.80
N LYS A 101 23.12 8.30 5.88
CA LYS A 101 21.84 8.92 6.30
C LYS A 101 21.21 9.85 5.27
N VAL A 102 22.03 10.51 4.46
CA VAL A 102 21.56 11.41 3.39
C VAL A 102 20.69 10.65 2.38
N TYR A 103 21.01 9.40 2.10
CA TYR A 103 20.25 8.59 1.16
C TYR A 103 18.91 8.12 1.74
N LEU A 104 18.82 7.87 3.05
CA LEU A 104 17.54 7.56 3.71
C LEU A 104 16.52 8.70 3.58
N LYS A 105 16.99 9.95 3.45
CA LYS A 105 16.12 11.09 3.16
C LYS A 105 15.41 10.95 1.80
N LEU A 106 16.08 10.38 0.79
CA LEU A 106 15.49 10.16 -0.54
C LEU A 106 14.30 9.20 -0.47
N ILE A 107 14.39 8.15 0.35
CA ILE A 107 13.26 7.23 0.58
C ILE A 107 12.08 7.99 1.21
N ARG A 108 12.34 8.83 2.22
CA ARG A 108 11.29 9.62 2.89
C ARG A 108 10.60 10.60 1.94
N GLU A 109 11.37 11.27 1.08
CA GLU A 109 10.84 12.18 0.06
C GLU A 109 9.99 11.44 -0.97
N ALA A 110 10.47 10.28 -1.46
CA ALA A 110 9.72 9.45 -2.39
C ALA A 110 8.41 8.91 -1.78
N ILE A 111 8.40 8.56 -0.49
CA ILE A 111 7.18 8.15 0.22
C ILE A 111 6.19 9.32 0.36
N GLU A 112 6.66 10.56 0.54
CA GLU A 112 5.77 11.71 0.59
C GLU A 112 5.11 11.98 -0.77
N GLU A 113 5.86 11.87 -1.86
CA GLU A 113 5.29 11.92 -3.22
C GLU A 113 4.28 10.77 -3.45
N TYR A 114 4.60 9.56 -3.01
CA TYR A 114 3.68 8.43 -3.05
C TYR A 114 2.41 8.69 -2.24
N ARG A 115 2.50 9.34 -1.08
CA ARG A 115 1.35 9.69 -0.23
C ARG A 115 0.36 10.59 -0.95
N LEU A 116 0.83 11.52 -1.79
CA LEU A 116 -0.04 12.37 -2.60
C LEU A 116 -0.79 11.53 -3.66
N LEU A 117 -0.07 10.68 -4.39
CA LEU A 117 -0.66 9.75 -5.37
C LEU A 117 -1.65 8.78 -4.72
N PHE A 118 -1.36 8.34 -3.50
CA PHE A 118 -2.24 7.48 -2.70
C PHE A 118 -3.57 8.15 -2.39
N ILE A 119 -3.57 9.44 -2.04
CA ILE A 119 -4.81 10.17 -1.78
C ILE A 119 -5.66 10.25 -3.06
N ASP A 120 -5.04 10.63 -4.17
CA ASP A 120 -5.74 10.73 -5.45
C ASP A 120 -6.32 9.38 -5.87
N TRP A 121 -5.55 8.30 -5.67
CA TRP A 121 -5.95 6.93 -5.97
C TRP A 121 -7.14 6.46 -5.11
N VAL A 122 -7.10 6.63 -3.78
CA VAL A 122 -8.21 6.23 -2.89
C VAL A 122 -9.50 7.01 -3.21
N ASN A 123 -9.38 8.28 -3.63
CA ASN A 123 -10.53 9.09 -4.03
C ASN A 123 -11.26 8.54 -5.28
N THR A 124 -10.67 7.58 -6.00
CA THR A 124 -11.33 6.91 -7.14
C THR A 124 -12.24 5.75 -6.73
N PHE A 125 -12.25 5.34 -5.47
CA PHE A 125 -12.98 4.15 -5.04
C PHE A 125 -14.49 4.43 -4.96
N ASP A 126 -15.30 3.57 -5.59
CA ASP A 126 -16.76 3.68 -5.51
C ASP A 126 -17.28 3.10 -4.18
N GLN A 127 -17.61 3.97 -3.23
CA GLN A 127 -18.17 3.61 -1.92
C GLN A 127 -19.50 2.86 -1.98
N ARG A 128 -20.16 2.80 -3.14
CA ARG A 128 -21.44 2.08 -3.32
C ARG A 128 -21.25 0.62 -3.71
N ASN A 129 -20.07 0.24 -4.19
CA ASN A 129 -19.76 -1.13 -4.61
C ASN A 129 -19.07 -1.87 -3.47
N TYR A 130 -19.81 -2.39 -2.48
CA TYR A 130 -19.21 -3.02 -1.29
C TYR A 130 -19.97 -4.28 -0.89
N ILE A 131 -19.29 -5.17 -0.17
CA ILE A 131 -19.92 -6.22 0.64
C ILE A 131 -19.91 -5.76 2.10
N LYS A 132 -20.97 -6.10 2.85
CA LYS A 132 -21.04 -5.81 4.30
C LYS A 132 -19.82 -6.43 5.01
N ASP A 133 -18.91 -5.58 5.47
CA ASP A 133 -17.77 -5.95 6.29
C ASP A 133 -18.24 -6.23 7.73
N GLN A 134 -18.05 -7.47 8.17
CA GLN A 134 -18.43 -7.92 9.52
C GLN A 134 -17.58 -7.30 10.63
N TRP A 135 -16.37 -6.82 10.30
CA TRP A 135 -15.49 -6.10 11.21
C TRP A 135 -15.85 -4.61 11.31
N ARG A 136 -16.80 -4.14 10.48
CA ARG A 136 -17.32 -2.75 10.43
C ARG A 136 -16.26 -1.69 10.10
N LEU A 137 -15.09 -2.07 9.59
CA LEU A 137 -13.99 -1.16 9.30
C LEU A 137 -14.22 -0.39 7.98
N PHE A 138 -14.80 -1.07 6.99
CA PHE A 138 -14.93 -0.52 5.63
C PHE A 138 -16.37 -0.36 5.14
N ASN A 139 -17.36 -0.50 6.04
CA ASN A 139 -18.74 -0.21 5.70
C ASN A 139 -18.95 1.29 5.43
N PRO A 140 -19.67 1.67 4.36
CA PRO A 140 -20.06 3.06 4.13
C PRO A 140 -20.91 3.63 5.27
N PRO A 141 -20.96 4.97 5.43
CA PRO A 141 -21.79 5.62 6.45
C PRO A 141 -23.26 5.21 6.34
N GLY A 142 -23.85 4.79 7.48
CA GLY A 142 -25.27 4.42 7.56
C GLY A 142 -25.58 2.94 7.34
N VAL A 143 -24.57 2.09 7.11
CA VAL A 143 -24.75 0.63 7.00
C VAL A 143 -24.63 -0.01 8.37
N ASP A 144 -25.73 -0.53 8.91
CA ASP A 144 -25.73 -1.35 10.13
C ASP A 144 -25.76 -2.85 9.78
N ILE A 145 -25.08 -3.68 10.58
CA ILE A 145 -25.02 -5.14 10.36
C ILE A 145 -26.32 -5.81 10.84
N ASP A 146 -26.98 -5.22 11.83
CA ASP A 146 -28.12 -5.81 12.52
C ASP A 146 -29.45 -5.66 11.76
N GLU A 147 -29.45 -4.94 10.63
CA GLU A 147 -30.45 -5.12 9.58
C GLU A 147 -30.20 -6.48 8.91
N THR A 148 -30.59 -7.54 9.64
CA THR A 148 -30.98 -8.80 9.05
C THR A 148 -31.89 -8.50 7.87
N ASP A 149 -31.63 -9.15 6.74
CA ASP A 149 -32.51 -9.19 5.58
C ASP A 149 -33.85 -9.86 5.95
N SER A 150 -34.60 -9.22 6.85
CA SER A 150 -35.95 -9.53 7.28
C SER A 150 -36.93 -9.02 6.22
N LYS A 151 -36.63 -9.34 4.96
CA LYS A 151 -37.55 -9.27 3.83
C LYS A 151 -37.21 -10.39 2.88
N ASN A 152 -37.63 -11.61 3.25
CA ASN A 152 -38.09 -12.65 2.36
C ASN A 152 -38.75 -13.75 3.20
N ASP A 153 -40.02 -13.52 3.55
CA ASP A 153 -41.10 -14.53 3.66
C ASP A 153 -42.40 -13.86 3.21
#